data_AF-A0A7G1H1U0-F1
#
_entry.id   AF-A0A7G1H1U0-F1
#
_cell.length_a   1.000
_cell.length_b   1.000
_cell.length_c   1.000
_cell.angle_alpha   90.00
_cell.angle_beta   90.00
_cell.angle_gamma   90.00
#
_symmetry.space_group_name_H-M   'P 1'
#
loop_
_entity.id
_entity.type
_entity.pdbx_description
1 polymer ?
#
loop_
_entity_poly.entity_id
_entity_poly.type
_entity_poly.pdbx_seq_one_letter_code
_entity_poly.pdbx_strand_id
1 'polypeptide(L)' 'MAKLSNQEKAELLKLASSTSMREDMRYISNHRHNPVMIDGNIDLDRLIEFLTQFNEFMNHKPKPFKPIIDRDMRL' A
#
# COMPACT_ATOMS: atom_id res chain seq x y z
N MET A 1 1.32 -18.35 -8.44
CA MET A 1 1.81 -18.08 -7.06
C MET A 1 2.67 -19.25 -6.64
N ALA A 2 3.89 -19.03 -6.14
CA ALA A 2 4.78 -20.09 -5.70
C ALA A 2 4.26 -20.73 -4.39
N LYS A 3 4.47 -22.04 -4.21
CA LYS A 3 4.05 -22.78 -3.02
C LYS A 3 5.14 -22.67 -1.95
N LEU A 4 4.77 -22.19 -0.76
CA LEU A 4 5.68 -22.08 0.38
C LEU A 4 6.15 -23.45 0.85
N SER A 5 7.44 -23.55 1.14
CA SER A 5 8.08 -24.66 1.85
C SER A 5 7.55 -24.78 3.27
N ASN A 6 7.79 -25.94 3.90
CA ASN A 6 7.38 -26.16 5.28
C ASN A 6 8.14 -25.27 6.28
N GLN A 7 9.39 -24.91 5.96
CA GLN A 7 10.19 -24.01 6.78
C GLN A 7 9.62 -22.59 6.77
N GLU A 8 9.31 -22.05 5.58
CA GLU A 8 8.70 -20.71 5.44
C GLU A 8 7.36 -20.63 6.17
N LYS A 9 6.55 -21.69 6.14
CA LYS A 9 5.29 -21.75 6.90
C LYS A 9 5.51 -21.72 8.41
N ALA A 10 6.48 -22.48 8.91
CA ALA A 10 6.80 -22.52 10.33
C ALA A 10 7.32 -21.16 10.82
N GLU A 11 8.13 -20.49 10.01
CA GLU A 11 8.62 -19.15 10.28
C GLU A 11 7.48 -18.13 10.38
N LEU A 12 6.55 -18.14 9.42
CA LEU A 12 5.38 -17.26 9.43
C LEU A 12 4.51 -17.47 10.68
N LEU A 13 4.29 -18.72 11.08
CA LEU A 13 3.53 -19.03 12.30
C LEU A 13 4.23 -18.54 13.58
N LYS A 14 5.55 -18.68 13.65
CA LYS A 14 6.36 -18.14 14.75
C LYS A 14 6.30 -16.62 14.78
N LEU A 15 6.37 -15.96 13.63
CA LEU A 15 6.30 -14.51 13.54
C LEU A 15 4.91 -14.00 13.97
N ALA A 16 3.84 -14.66 13.53
CA ALA A 16 2.46 -14.28 13.84
C ALA A 16 2.12 -14.38 15.35
N SER A 17 2.76 -15.31 16.06
CA SER A 17 2.62 -15.48 17.50
C SER A 17 3.49 -14.53 18.32
N SER A 18 4.48 -13.87 17.70
CA SER A 18 5.40 -12.97 18.39
C SER A 18 4.68 -11.78 19.03
N THR A 19 4.89 -11.59 20.33
CA THR A 19 4.39 -10.44 21.09
C THR A 19 5.16 -9.17 20.78
N SER A 20 6.49 -9.25 20.66
CA SER A 20 7.34 -8.09 20.33
C SER A 20 6.97 -7.50 18.96
N MET A 21 6.78 -8.36 17.95
CA MET A 21 6.32 -7.92 16.63
C MET A 21 4.98 -7.18 16.71
N ARG A 22 4.06 -7.65 17.56
CA ARG A 22 2.75 -7.03 17.74
C ARG A 22 2.84 -5.66 18.43
N GLU A 23 3.74 -5.53 19.40
CA GLU A 23 4.01 -4.27 20.10
C GLU A 23 4.67 -3.26 19.16
N ASP A 24 5.66 -3.68 18.38
CA ASP A 24 6.31 -2.84 17.38
C ASP A 24 5.31 -2.33 16.33
N MET A 25 4.47 -3.21 15.79
CA MET A 25 3.44 -2.80 14.83
C MET A 25 2.40 -1.85 15.45
N ARG A 26 2.07 -2.04 16.73
CA ARG A 26 1.18 -1.11 17.45
C ARG A 26 1.85 0.26 17.63
N TYR A 27 3.13 0.28 17.97
CA TYR A 27 3.90 1.52 18.06
C TYR A 27 3.90 2.25 16.71
N ILE A 28 4.23 1.56 15.62
CA ILE A 28 4.22 2.14 14.27
C ILE A 28 2.83 2.67 13.91
N SER A 29 1.78 1.90 14.18
CA SER A 29 0.39 2.31 13.89
C SER A 29 0.01 3.58 14.65
N ASN A 30 0.39 3.69 15.92
CA ASN A 30 0.05 4.85 16.76
C ASN A 30 0.86 6.09 16.41
N HIS A 31 2.07 5.93 15.88
CA HIS A 31 2.96 7.03 15.52
C HIS A 31 3.02 7.28 14.01
N ARG A 32 2.13 6.64 13.23
CA ARG A 32 2.09 6.82 11.78
C ARG A 32 1.64 8.25 11.48
N HIS A 33 2.57 9.07 11.02
CA HIS A 33 2.24 10.35 10.43
C HIS A 33 1.52 10.14 9.10
N ASN A 34 0.39 10.80 8.90
CA ASN A 34 -0.29 10.84 7.61
C ASN A 34 -0.07 12.21 6.97
N PRO A 35 0.85 12.34 6.00
CA PRO A 35 1.25 13.64 5.44
C PRO A 35 0.13 14.34 4.66
N VAL A 36 -0.89 13.59 4.22
CA VAL A 36 -2.05 14.12 3.48
C VAL A 36 -3.23 14.48 4.39
N MET A 37 -3.14 14.26 5.71
CA MET A 37 -4.17 14.67 6.66
C MET A 37 -3.78 15.99 7.34
N ILE A 38 -4.63 17.01 7.21
CA ILE A 38 -4.49 18.29 7.89
C ILE A 38 -5.79 18.55 8.66
N ASP A 39 -5.67 18.77 9.98
CA ASP A 39 -6.81 19.05 10.87
C ASP A 39 -7.99 18.06 10.73
N GLY A 40 -7.66 16.77 10.51
CA GLY A 40 -8.64 15.70 10.35
C GLY A 40 -9.29 15.61 8.97
N ASN A 41 -8.91 16.46 8.02
CA ASN A 41 -9.37 16.44 6.64
C ASN A 41 -8.25 16.00 5.68
N ILE A 42 -8.64 15.42 4.55
CA ILE A 42 -7.69 15.07 3.48
C ILE A 42 -7.39 16.34 2.69
N ASP A 43 -6.10 16.67 2.59
CA ASP A 43 -5.60 17.68 1.66
C ASP A 43 -5.33 17.02 0.30
N LEU A 44 -6.17 17.36 -0.69
CA LEU A 44 -6.08 16.79 -2.03
C LEU A 44 -4.84 17.26 -2.80
N ASP A 45 -4.37 18.48 -2.55
CA ASP A 45 -3.19 19.01 -3.23
C ASP A 45 -1.94 18.25 -2.77
N ARG A 46 -1.81 18.01 -1.46
CA ARG A 46 -0.75 17.15 -0.91
C ARG A 46 -0.82 15.72 -1.42
N LEU A 47 -2.03 15.18 -1.58
CA LEU A 47 -2.22 13.85 -2.14
C LEU A 47 -1.72 13.79 -3.60
N ILE A 48 -2.08 14.78 -4.41
CA ILE A 48 -1.65 14.84 -5.82
C ILE A 48 -0.12 15.00 -5.91
N GLU A 49 0.47 15.84 -5.08
CA GLU A 49 1.93 16.01 -5.01
C GLU A 49 2.62 14.70 -4.64
N PHE A 50 2.14 14.03 -3.58
CA PHE A 50 2.67 12.73 -3.15
C PHE A 50 2.60 11.69 -4.28
N LEU A 51 1.45 11.55 -4.94
CA LEU A 51 1.27 10.59 -6.03
C LEU A 51 2.20 10.89 -7.21
N THR A 52 2.37 12.16 -7.54
CA THR A 52 3.27 12.61 -8.63
C THR A 52 4.72 12.23 -8.31
N GLN A 53 5.22 12.67 -7.15
CA GLN A 53 6.60 12.42 -6.72
C GLN A 53 6.88 10.93 -6.52
N PHE A 54 5.92 10.19 -5.96
CA PHE A 54 6.07 8.74 -5.76
C PHE A 54 6.11 7.99 -7.09
N ASN A 55 5.29 8.38 -8.07
CA ASN A 55 5.33 7.80 -9.42
C ASN A 55 6.67 8.07 -10.12
N GLU A 56 7.21 9.27 -9.97
CA GLU A 56 8.55 9.60 -10.48
C GLU A 56 9.63 8.77 -9.77
N PHE A 57 9.58 8.69 -8.44
CA PHE A 57 10.52 7.91 -7.63
C PHE A 57 10.53 6.42 -7.99
N MET A 58 9.34 5.83 -8.18
CA MET A 58 9.19 4.43 -8.60
C MET A 58 9.59 4.20 -10.06
N ASN A 59 10.00 5.26 -10.78
CA ASN A 59 10.25 5.24 -12.23
C ASN A 59 9.06 4.65 -12.98
N HIS A 60 7.85 4.97 -12.52
CA HIS A 60 6.63 4.45 -13.11
C HIS A 60 6.46 5.05 -14.50
N LYS A 61 6.65 4.22 -15.53
CA LYS A 61 6.40 4.64 -16.91
C LYS A 61 4.89 4.82 -17.09
N PRO A 62 4.43 5.98 -17.59
CA PRO A 62 3.03 6.17 -17.93
C PRO A 62 2.55 5.03 -18.82
N LYS A 63 1.48 4.36 -18.40
CA LYS A 63 0.89 3.30 -19.22
C LYS A 63 0.33 3.93 -20.49
N PRO A 64 0.58 3.36 -21.68
CA PRO A 64 -0.08 3.81 -22.90
C PRO A 64 -1.59 3.79 -22.70
N PHE A 65 -2.27 4.84 -23.15
CA PHE A 65 -3.72 4.92 -23.09
C PHE A 65 -4.33 3.68 -23.76
N LYS A 66 -5.27 3.03 -23.07
CA LYS A 66 -6.08 1.95 -23.61
C LYS A 66 -7.54 2.35 -23.45
N PRO A 67 -8.31 2.47 -24.56
CA PRO A 67 -9.74 2.68 -24.47
C PRO A 67 -10.37 1.58 -23.61
N ILE A 68 -11.29 1.96 -22.72
CA ILE A 68 -12.12 0.99 -22.01
C ILE A 68 -13.11 0.45 -23.04
N ILE A 69 -12.80 -0.71 -23.62
CA ILE A 69 -13.71 -1.44 -24.50
C ILE A 69 -14.38 -2.49 -23.63
N ASP A 70 -15.57 -2.18 -23.11
CA ASP A 70 -16.42 -3.20 -22.52
C ASP A 70 -17.09 -4.01 -23.64
N ARG A 71 -17.37 -5.29 -23.37
CA ARG A 71 -18.15 -6.13 -24.30
C ARG A 71 -19.61 -5.72 -24.34
N ASP A 72 -20.10 -5.08 -23.28
CA ASP A 72 -21.46 -4.57 -23.19
C ASP A 72 -21.45 -3.15 -22.61
N MET A 73 -21.73 -2.18 -23.48
CA MET A 73 -21.75 -0.75 -23.15
C MET A 73 -23.19 -0.20 -23.05
N ARG A 74 -24.19 -1.08 -22.85
CA ARG A 74 -25.59 -0.67 -22.74
C ARG A 74 -25.83 -0.05 -21.36
N LEU A 75 -26.56 1.07 -21.35
CA LEU A 75 -27.03 1.81 -20.17
C LEU A 75 -28.23 1.11 -19.53
#